data_AF-A0A447UTY4-F1
#
_entry.id   AF-A0A447UTY4-F1
#
_cell.length_a   1.000
_cell.length_b   1.000
_cell.length_c   1.000
_cell.angle_alpha   90.00
_cell.angle_beta   90.00
_cell.angle_gamma   90.00
#
_symmetry.space_group_name_H-M   'P 1'
#
loop_
_entity.id
_entity.type
_entity.pdbx_description
1 polymer ?
#
loop_
_entity_poly.entity_id
_entity_poly.type
_entity_poly.pdbx_seq_one_letter_code
_entity_poly.pdbx_strand_id
1 'polypeptide(L)'
;MKICPKLQQFVQQVEHQLGLECEWSWHDQVDIARKGNSKGKRLTQWIEAQGWSMENVVAFGDNYNDISMLEAAGTGVRDGQC
;
A
#
# COMPACT_ATOMS: atom_id res chain seq x y z
N MET A 1 6.96 16.61 5.44
CA MET A 1 8.05 16.97 4.48
C MET A 1 7.45 16.84 3.07
N LYS A 2 7.82 17.64 2.04
CA LYS A 2 7.16 17.57 0.70
C LYS A 2 7.94 16.73 -0.32
N ILE A 3 7.30 15.71 -0.90
CA ILE A 3 7.85 14.82 -1.93
C ILE A 3 8.47 15.63 -3.07
N CYS A 4 9.58 15.15 -3.65
CA CYS A 4 10.21 15.72 -4.82
C CYS A 4 9.21 15.83 -5.99
N PRO A 5 8.91 17.04 -6.50
CA PRO A 5 7.89 17.21 -7.55
C PRO A 5 8.21 16.46 -8.84
N LYS A 6 9.50 16.29 -9.17
CA LYS A 6 9.92 15.53 -10.36
C LYS A 6 9.62 14.05 -10.21
N LEU A 7 9.86 13.48 -9.02
CA LEU A 7 9.55 12.07 -8.76
C LEU A 7 8.03 11.86 -8.78
N GLN A 8 7.27 12.76 -8.15
CA GLN A 8 5.81 12.70 -8.17
C GLN A 8 5.25 12.71 -9.60
N GLN A 9 5.74 13.60 -10.46
CA GLN A 9 5.33 13.65 -11.87
C GLN A 9 5.71 12.38 -12.64
N PHE A 10 6.91 11.84 -12.40
CA PHE A 10 7.36 10.60 -13.02
C PHE A 10 6.46 9.42 -12.63
N VAL A 11 6.15 9.28 -11.34
CA VAL A 11 5.27 8.20 -10.82
C VAL A 11 3.88 8.28 -11.47
N GLN A 12 3.28 9.47 -11.53
CA GLN A 12 1.97 9.67 -12.17
C GLN A 12 1.99 9.28 -13.65
N GLN A 13 3.07 9.59 -14.37
CA GLN A 13 3.22 9.19 -15.78
C GLN A 13 3.35 7.67 -15.91
N VAL A 14 4.16 7.03 -15.07
CA VAL A 14 4.35 5.57 -15.05
C VAL A 14 3.03 4.84 -14.80
N GLU A 15 2.27 5.25 -13.78
CA GLU A 15 0.96 4.65 -13.47
C GLU A 15 -0.01 4.75 -14.65
N HIS A 16 -0.17 5.95 -15.20
CA HIS A 16 -1.16 6.21 -16.25
C HIS A 16 -0.78 5.57 -17.60
N GLN A 17 0.50 5.63 -18.00
CA GLN A 17 0.94 5.19 -19.31
C GLN A 17 1.20 3.69 -19.38
N LEU A 18 1.74 3.11 -18.30
CA LEU A 18 2.14 1.70 -18.28
C LEU A 18 1.11 0.81 -17.59
N GLY A 19 0.08 1.41 -16.97
CA GLY A 19 -0.93 0.67 -16.22
C GLY A 19 -0.32 -0.10 -15.05
N LEU A 20 0.67 0.48 -14.37
CA LEU A 20 1.30 -0.06 -13.17
C LEU A 20 0.64 0.52 -11.92
N GLU A 21 0.86 -0.13 -10.78
CA GLU A 21 0.48 0.40 -9.47
C GLU A 21 1.72 1.00 -8.81
N CYS A 22 1.63 2.20 -8.24
CA CYS A 22 2.72 2.79 -7.47
C CYS A 22 2.27 3.14 -6.05
N GLU A 23 2.97 2.63 -5.05
CA GLU A 23 2.71 2.95 -3.65
C GLU A 23 3.88 3.74 -3.05
N TRP A 24 3.58 4.84 -2.37
CA TRP A 24 4.61 5.62 -1.67
C TRP A 24 5.00 4.90 -0.38
N SER A 25 6.26 4.51 -0.30
CA SER A 25 6.83 3.75 0.81
C SER A 25 7.78 4.58 1.67
N TRP A 26 8.03 5.85 1.31
CA TRP A 26 8.62 6.89 2.16
C TRP A 26 8.59 8.25 1.42
N HIS A 27 9.35 9.22 1.93
CA HIS A 27 9.39 10.60 1.44
C HIS A 27 9.67 10.77 -0.06
N ASP A 28 10.67 10.07 -0.59
CA ASP A 28 11.05 10.05 -2.01
C ASP A 28 11.26 8.60 -2.47
N GLN A 29 10.48 7.68 -1.90
CA GLN A 29 10.55 6.26 -2.18
C GLN A 29 9.20 5.76 -2.65
N VAL A 30 9.22 5.05 -3.77
CA VAL A 30 8.03 4.51 -4.43
C VAL A 30 8.28 3.06 -4.81
N ASP A 31 7.33 2.20 -4.45
CA ASP A 31 7.27 0.82 -4.89
C ASP A 31 6.43 0.75 -6.17
N ILE A 32 6.99 0.22 -7.26
CA ILE A 32 6.30 0.09 -8.55
C ILE A 32 6.01 -1.39 -8.81
N ALA A 33 4.73 -1.72 -8.97
CA ALA A 33 4.27 -3.10 -9.11
C ALA A 33 3.27 -3.26 -10.26
N ARG A 34 2.92 -4.52 -10.58
CA ARG A 34 1.82 -4.81 -11.51
C ARG A 34 0.52 -4.21 -10.97
N LYS A 35 -0.36 -3.76 -11.88
CA LYS A 35 -1.67 -3.21 -11.56
C LYS A 35 -2.42 -4.03 -10.51
N GLY A 36 -2.97 -3.34 -9.52
CA GLY A 36 -3.76 -3.96 -8.46
C GLY A 36 -2.93 -4.86 -7.55
N ASN A 37 -1.63 -4.64 -7.39
CA ASN A 37 -0.85 -5.17 -6.28
C ASN A 37 -0.77 -4.09 -5.19
N SER A 38 -1.29 -4.41 -4.01
CA SER A 38 -1.11 -3.61 -2.80
C SER A 38 -0.90 -4.54 -1.60
N LYS A 39 -0.35 -4.01 -0.50
CA LYS A 39 -0.18 -4.78 0.75
C LYS A 39 -1.51 -5.39 1.21
N GLY A 40 -2.58 -4.60 1.23
CA GLY A 40 -3.91 -5.06 1.65
C GLY A 40 -4.43 -6.20 0.80
N LYS A 41 -4.41 -6.04 -0.53
CA LYS A 41 -4.93 -7.09 -1.42
C LYS A 41 -4.14 -8.38 -1.32
N ARG A 42 -2.80 -8.30 -1.20
CA ARG A 42 -1.97 -9.49 -1.04
C ARG A 42 -2.17 -10.17 0.31
N LEU A 43 -2.32 -9.39 1.38
CA LEU A 43 -2.62 -9.95 2.69
C LEU A 43 -3.98 -10.65 2.69
N THR A 44 -5.03 -10.02 2.13
CA THR A 44 -6.36 -10.62 2.01
C THR A 44 -6.32 -11.95 1.27
N GLN A 45 -5.70 -12.00 0.09
CA GLN A 45 -5.57 -13.24 -0.69
C GLN A 45 -4.87 -14.35 0.09
N TRP A 46 -3.83 -13.99 0.85
CA TRP A 46 -3.08 -14.95 1.64
C TRP A 46 -3.92 -15.51 2.80
N ILE A 47 -4.61 -14.63 3.55
CA ILE A 47 -5.48 -14.99 4.68
C ILE A 47 -6.64 -15.89 4.23
N GLU A 48 -7.31 -15.52 3.13
CA GLU A 48 -8.40 -16.32 2.54
C GLU A 48 -7.91 -17.70 2.09
N ALA A 49 -6.72 -17.78 1.49
CA ALA A 49 -6.12 -19.05 1.09
C ALA A 49 -5.78 -19.96 2.28
N GLN A 50 -5.63 -19.40 3.49
CA GLN A 50 -5.47 -20.16 4.73
C GLN A 50 -6.81 -20.56 5.38
N GLY A 51 -7.96 -20.17 4.80
CA GLY A 51 -9.29 -20.44 5.35
C GLY A 51 -9.71 -19.49 6.48
N TRP A 52 -9.04 -18.34 6.61
CA TRP A 52 -9.36 -17.32 7.62
C TRP A 52 -10.02 -16.10 6.96
N SER A 53 -10.66 -15.29 7.80
CA SER A 53 -11.20 -13.98 7.42
C SER A 53 -10.30 -12.85 7.93
N MET A 54 -10.20 -11.76 7.16
CA MET A 54 -9.48 -10.55 7.55
C MET A 54 -9.98 -9.92 8.85
N GLU A 55 -11.21 -10.21 9.27
CA GLU A 55 -11.77 -9.78 10.56
C GLU A 55 -10.95 -10.27 11.77
N ASN A 56 -10.22 -11.39 11.60
CA ASN A 56 -9.39 -11.99 12.64
C ASN A 56 -7.93 -11.47 12.60
N VAL A 57 -7.64 -10.48 11.76
CA VAL A 57 -6.29 -9.96 11.53
C VAL A 57 -6.09 -8.64 12.27
N VAL A 58 -4.96 -8.54 12.97
CA VAL A 58 -4.42 -7.27 13.46
C VAL A 58 -3.24 -6.87 12.57
N ALA A 59 -3.32 -5.70 11.96
CA ALA A 59 -2.29 -5.17 11.07
C ALA A 59 -1.65 -3.92 11.69
N PHE A 60 -0.33 -3.80 11.56
CA PHE A 60 0.44 -2.64 12.00
C PHE A 60 1.12 -2.00 10.79
N GLY A 61 1.17 -0.67 10.75
CA GLY A 61 1.79 0.07 9.66
C GLY A 61 2.16 1.50 10.05
N ASP A 62 3.04 2.09 9.25
CA ASP A 62 3.68 3.37 9.54
C ASP A 62 3.61 4.34 8.35
N ASN A 63 3.12 3.88 7.19
CA ASN A 63 3.29 4.62 5.94
C ASN A 63 2.04 4.66 5.04
N TYR A 64 2.18 5.27 3.86
CA TYR A 64 1.12 5.35 2.86
C TYR A 64 0.83 3.98 2.22
N ASN A 65 1.85 3.19 1.89
CA ASN A 65 1.65 1.86 1.32
C ASN A 65 1.00 0.84 2.29
N ASP A 66 0.90 1.16 3.59
CA ASP A 66 0.19 0.32 4.57
C ASP A 66 -1.31 0.58 4.64
N ILE A 67 -1.80 1.72 4.11
CA ILE A 67 -3.22 2.11 4.24
C ILE A 67 -4.14 0.98 3.81
N SER A 68 -3.88 0.40 2.63
CA SER A 68 -4.71 -0.68 2.09
C SER A 68 -4.78 -1.91 2.99
N MET A 69 -3.70 -2.22 3.72
CA MET A 69 -3.63 -3.34 4.65
C MET A 69 -4.35 -3.02 5.96
N LEU A 70 -4.17 -1.81 6.48
CA LEU A 70 -4.80 -1.36 7.70
C LEU A 70 -6.33 -1.24 7.56
N GLU A 71 -6.82 -0.77 6.41
CA GLU A 71 -8.25 -0.70 6.10
C GLU A 71 -8.91 -2.07 5.91
N ALA A 72 -8.15 -3.04 5.39
CA ALA A 72 -8.66 -4.39 5.15
C ALA A 72 -8.72 -5.25 6.43
N ALA A 73 -7.86 -4.98 7.41
CA ALA A 73 -7.78 -5.76 8.64
C ALA A 73 -8.95 -5.50 9.59
N GLY A 74 -9.35 -6.52 10.37
CA GLY A 74 -10.33 -6.37 11.44
C GLY A 74 -9.87 -5.38 12.52
N THR A 75 -8.55 -5.23 12.71
CA THR A 75 -7.98 -4.15 13.51
C THR A 75 -6.70 -3.64 12.85
N GLY A 76 -6.75 -2.41 12.33
CA GLY A 76 -5.58 -1.68 11.86
C GLY A 76 -5.01 -0.76 12.95
N VAL A 77 -3.70 -0.83 13.20
CA VAL A 77 -2.96 0.06 14.08
C VAL A 77 -1.95 0.84 13.27
N ARG A 78 -2.02 2.17 13.34
CA ARG A 78 -1.06 3.06 12.70
C ARG A 78 -0.14 3.67 13.76
N ASP A 79 1.17 3.52 13.56
CA ASP A 79 2.17 4.23 14.35
C ASP A 79 2.60 5.51 13.63
N GLY A 80 2.59 6.65 14.34
CA GLY A 80 3.15 7.92 13.87
C GLY A 80 2.39 8.66 12.74
N GLN A 81 2.62 9.97 12.64
CA GLN A 81 2.04 10.84 11.61
C GLN A 81 2.79 10.70 10.27
N CYS A 82 2.04 10.61 9.16
CA CYS A 82 2.56 10.69 7.79
C CYS A 82 3.21 12.04 7.46
#